data_AF-B0CVJ6-F1
#
_entry.id   AF-B0CVJ6-F1
#
_cell.length_a   1.000
_cell.length_b   1.000
_cell.length_c   1.000
_cell.angle_alpha   90.00
_cell.angle_beta   90.00
_cell.angle_gamma   90.00
#
_symmetry.space_group_name_H-M   'P 1'
#
loop_
_entity.id
_entity.type
_entity.pdbx_description
1 polymer ?
#
loop_
_entity_poly.entity_id
_entity_poly.type
_entity_poly.pdbx_seq_one_letter_code
_entity_poly.pdbx_strand_id
1 'polypeptide(L)'
;MSSTDYSKPLATLLRESTHEAHELVARSSGAKLLLSGGLSKDEYTKYLMNLWHIYDTLERCLEKHATHPALEPTYNPTLLARASSLAADISFLLNVEESAWKSHPMHVALMAQRPRNLSAYVERIQALGDSSDPAPLLAHSYVRYLGDLSGGQTVRHVLAKAYDLDEASGSGISFYGFKELRSSNAASQGEMKRIKEWFREGINTAGNLGVETKASIIEEANTAFDLNANLFTSITGNSRVAVTHDATDVNKGYTLSQVVSVILAVCIAHFLLVVGGFTGSRGYQKLIELEHWFTTLWARYHG
;
A
#
# COMPACT_ATOMS: atom_id res chain seq x y z
N MET A 1 8.95 23.23 -21.31
CA MET A 1 8.71 22.78 -19.92
C MET A 1 8.31 23.99 -19.11
N SER A 2 7.17 23.94 -18.41
CA SER A 2 6.79 25.03 -17.50
C SER A 2 7.85 25.17 -16.41
N SER A 3 8.29 26.40 -16.13
CA SER A 3 9.12 26.69 -14.94
C SER A 3 8.40 26.16 -13.69
N THR A 4 9.09 25.42 -12.83
CA THR A 4 8.54 24.99 -11.54
C THR A 4 8.30 26.21 -10.65
N ASP A 5 7.08 26.38 -10.16
CA ASP A 5 6.71 27.47 -9.25
C ASP A 5 7.03 27.10 -7.79
N TYR A 6 8.24 27.44 -7.36
CA TYR A 6 8.73 27.14 -6.00
C TYR A 6 8.01 27.91 -4.88
N SER A 7 7.07 28.82 -5.19
CA SER A 7 6.21 29.43 -4.19
C SER A 7 5.19 28.44 -3.60
N LYS A 8 4.87 27.37 -4.32
CA LYS A 8 3.94 26.33 -3.86
C LYS A 8 4.52 25.53 -2.68
N PRO A 9 3.67 24.94 -1.81
CA PRO A 9 4.10 23.99 -0.79
C PRO A 9 4.82 22.78 -1.40
N LEU A 10 5.86 22.27 -0.74
CA LEU A 10 6.69 21.17 -1.27
C LEU A 10 5.87 19.89 -1.52
N ALA A 11 4.89 19.57 -0.67
CA ALA A 11 4.02 18.41 -0.89
C ALA A 11 3.21 18.52 -2.20
N THR A 12 2.79 19.74 -2.57
CA THR A 12 2.11 20.02 -3.84
C THR A 12 3.07 19.82 -5.01
N LEU A 13 4.29 20.37 -4.92
CA LEU A 13 5.30 20.24 -5.96
C LEU A 13 5.71 18.79 -6.20
N LEU A 14 5.92 18.01 -5.13
CA LEU A 14 6.20 16.59 -5.22
C LEU A 14 5.07 15.86 -5.96
N ARG A 15 3.82 16.04 -5.53
CA ARG A 15 2.66 15.42 -6.19
C ARG A 15 2.55 15.76 -7.68
N GLU A 16 2.77 17.02 -8.04
CA GLU A 16 2.71 17.47 -9.44
C GLU A 16 3.88 16.89 -10.26
N SER A 17 5.10 16.97 -9.74
CA SER A 17 6.31 16.53 -10.45
C SER A 17 6.39 15.01 -10.65
N THR A 18 5.86 14.22 -9.71
CA THR A 18 5.95 12.75 -9.78
C THR A 18 4.70 12.08 -10.34
N HIS A 19 3.71 12.86 -10.81
CA HIS A 19 2.44 12.32 -11.28
C HIS A 19 2.60 11.32 -12.43
N GLU A 20 3.42 11.66 -13.43
CA GLU A 20 3.68 10.80 -14.59
C GLU A 20 4.42 9.51 -14.18
N ALA A 21 5.45 9.64 -13.34
CA ALA A 21 6.21 8.49 -12.85
C ALA A 21 5.33 7.54 -12.03
N HIS A 22 4.42 8.07 -11.20
CA HIS A 22 3.43 7.28 -10.48
C HIS A 22 2.52 6.49 -11.43
N GLU A 23 1.98 7.14 -12.47
CA GLU A 23 1.14 6.48 -13.48
C GLU A 23 1.87 5.36 -14.22
N LEU A 24 3.15 5.56 -14.55
CA LEU A 24 3.98 4.54 -15.21
C LEU A 24 4.18 3.31 -14.31
N VAL A 25 4.52 3.52 -13.03
CA VAL A 25 4.67 2.43 -12.06
C VAL A 25 3.37 1.65 -11.90
N ALA A 26 2.24 2.35 -11.73
CA ALA A 26 0.92 1.73 -11.57
C ALA A 26 0.50 0.88 -12.78
N ARG A 27 0.98 1.22 -13.98
CA ARG A 27 0.69 0.49 -15.23
C ARG A 27 1.66 -0.65 -15.53
N SER A 28 2.78 -0.75 -14.80
CA SER A 28 3.81 -1.76 -15.01
C SER A 28 3.27 -3.18 -14.84
N SER A 29 3.87 -4.15 -15.56
CA SER A 29 3.49 -5.56 -15.48
C SER A 29 3.70 -6.12 -14.07
N GLY A 30 4.83 -5.80 -13.42
CA GLY A 30 5.13 -6.23 -12.06
C GLY A 30 4.12 -5.71 -11.04
N ALA A 31 3.74 -4.43 -11.11
CA ALA A 31 2.70 -3.87 -10.24
C ALA A 31 1.35 -4.56 -10.45
N LYS A 32 0.95 -4.80 -11.71
CA LYS A 32 -0.29 -5.54 -12.03
C LYS A 32 -0.26 -7.00 -11.53
N LEU A 33 0.89 -7.66 -11.62
CA LEU A 33 1.05 -9.03 -11.10
C LEU A 33 0.93 -9.08 -9.58
N LEU A 34 1.56 -8.13 -8.87
CA LEU A 34 1.43 -8.01 -7.42
C LEU A 34 -0.02 -7.70 -7.02
N LEU A 35 -0.63 -6.70 -7.66
CA LEU A 35 -2.00 -6.25 -7.37
C LEU A 35 -3.09 -7.25 -7.76
N SER A 36 -2.78 -8.22 -8.61
CA SER A 36 -3.70 -9.32 -8.94
C SER A 36 -3.49 -10.57 -8.09
N GLY A 37 -2.46 -10.61 -7.23
CA GLY A 37 -2.06 -11.82 -6.51
C GLY A 37 -1.52 -12.92 -7.42
N GLY A 38 -1.07 -12.55 -8.62
CA GLY A 38 -0.60 -13.47 -9.66
C GLY A 38 0.82 -14.00 -9.44
N LEU A 39 1.56 -13.44 -8.48
CA LEU A 39 2.89 -13.94 -8.10
C LEU A 39 2.78 -15.24 -7.30
N SER A 40 3.75 -16.14 -7.45
CA SER A 40 3.90 -17.24 -6.50
C SER A 40 4.28 -16.71 -5.12
N LYS A 41 4.01 -17.51 -4.07
CA LYS A 41 4.42 -17.16 -2.70
C LYS A 41 5.93 -16.93 -2.60
N ASP A 42 6.73 -17.72 -3.32
CA ASP A 42 8.18 -17.57 -3.38
C ASP A 42 8.62 -16.26 -4.03
N GLU A 43 8.01 -15.86 -5.15
CA GLU A 43 8.32 -14.58 -5.81
C GLU A 43 7.89 -13.38 -4.97
N TYR A 44 6.73 -13.48 -4.29
CA TYR A 44 6.33 -12.48 -3.30
C TYR A 44 7.32 -12.40 -2.13
N THR A 45 7.78 -13.55 -1.62
CA THR A 45 8.77 -13.60 -0.53
C THR A 45 10.10 -12.97 -0.93
N LYS A 46 10.60 -13.25 -2.15
CA LYS A 46 11.78 -12.57 -2.70
C LYS A 46 11.55 -11.06 -2.86
N TYR A 47 10.38 -10.64 -3.31
CA TYR A 47 10.02 -9.22 -3.38
C TYR A 47 10.09 -8.56 -2.00
N LEU A 48 9.54 -9.19 -0.95
CA LEU A 48 9.66 -8.68 0.42
C LEU A 48 11.12 -8.61 0.88
N MET A 49 11.98 -9.57 0.54
CA MET A 49 13.41 -9.49 0.86
C MET A 49 14.09 -8.28 0.20
N ASN A 50 13.75 -7.97 -1.06
CA ASN A 50 14.25 -6.76 -1.73
C ASN A 50 13.76 -5.50 -1.00
N LEU A 51 12.48 -5.44 -0.65
CA LEU A 51 11.93 -4.33 0.13
C LEU A 51 12.65 -4.20 1.48
N TRP A 52 12.87 -5.29 2.20
CA TRP A 52 13.54 -5.27 3.50
C TRP A 52 14.88 -4.56 3.44
N HIS A 53 15.72 -4.87 2.45
CA HIS A 53 17.02 -4.20 2.29
C HIS A 53 16.89 -2.69 2.00
N ILE A 54 15.87 -2.29 1.25
CA ILE A 54 15.60 -0.88 0.94
C ILE A 54 15.12 -0.13 2.18
N TYR A 55 14.11 -0.66 2.88
CA TYR A 55 13.56 -0.04 4.09
C TYR A 55 14.57 -0.03 5.23
N ASP A 56 15.30 -1.12 5.46
CA ASP A 56 16.34 -1.16 6.49
C ASP A 56 17.41 -0.08 6.24
N THR A 57 17.82 0.10 4.98
CA THR A 57 18.79 1.14 4.62
C THR A 57 18.20 2.54 4.80
N LEU A 58 16.98 2.77 4.28
CA LEU A 58 16.28 4.05 4.42
C LEU A 58 16.09 4.42 5.89
N GLU A 59 15.58 3.50 6.70
CA GLU A 59 15.26 3.71 8.11
C GLU A 59 16.52 3.97 8.94
N ARG A 60 17.62 3.26 8.69
CA ARG A 60 18.93 3.57 9.32
C ARG A 60 19.44 4.96 8.93
N CYS A 61 19.29 5.36 7.66
CA CYS A 61 19.68 6.69 7.21
C CYS A 61 18.78 7.79 7.81
N LEU A 62 17.48 7.54 7.96
CA LEU A 62 16.56 8.48 8.60
C LEU A 62 16.86 8.61 10.10
N GLU A 63 17.11 7.51 10.81
CA GLU A 63 17.51 7.54 12.23
C GLU A 63 18.82 8.32 12.42
N LYS A 64 19.84 8.07 11.57
CA LYS A 64 21.11 8.81 11.59
C LYS A 64 20.91 10.33 11.50
N HIS A 65 19.87 10.78 10.79
CA HIS A 65 19.59 12.19 10.53
C HIS A 65 18.23 12.65 11.11
N ALA A 66 17.79 12.00 12.19
CA ALA A 66 16.45 12.21 12.76
C ALA A 66 16.17 13.65 13.21
N THR A 67 17.21 14.41 13.55
CA THR A 67 17.13 15.82 13.97
C THR A 67 17.45 16.81 12.85
N HIS A 68 17.69 16.35 11.62
CA HIS A 68 17.95 17.23 10.49
C HIS A 68 16.67 18.03 10.17
N PRO A 69 16.71 19.37 10.01
CA PRO A 69 15.49 20.19 9.85
C PRO A 69 14.57 19.77 8.69
N ALA A 70 15.14 19.18 7.63
CA ALA A 70 14.36 18.69 6.49
C ALA A 70 13.69 17.32 6.73
N LEU A 71 14.14 16.53 7.72
CA LEU A 71 13.71 15.15 7.94
C LEU A 71 12.88 15.01 9.22
N GLU A 72 13.27 15.71 10.28
CA GLU A 72 12.63 15.71 11.61
C GLU A 72 11.11 15.86 11.56
N PRO A 73 10.51 16.77 10.74
CA PRO A 73 9.06 16.97 10.73
C PRO A 73 8.25 15.77 10.25
N THR A 74 8.91 14.79 9.62
CA THR A 74 8.31 13.58 9.07
C THR A 74 8.80 12.31 9.77
N TYR A 75 9.68 12.46 10.76
CA TYR A 75 10.31 11.35 11.44
C TYR A 75 9.41 10.77 12.54
N ASN A 76 8.85 9.59 12.29
CA ASN A 76 8.08 8.82 13.28
C ASN A 76 8.24 7.31 13.04
N PRO A 77 9.31 6.68 13.56
CA PRO A 77 9.60 5.28 13.28
C PRO A 77 8.52 4.34 13.82
N THR A 78 7.93 4.63 14.99
CA THR A 78 6.84 3.83 15.57
C THR A 78 5.62 3.73 14.63
N LEU A 79 5.39 4.77 13.83
CA LEU A 79 4.29 4.84 12.88
C LEU A 79 4.65 4.28 11.51
N LEU A 80 5.82 4.68 10.98
CA LEU A 80 6.16 4.51 9.56
C LEU A 80 7.17 3.39 9.29
N ALA A 81 8.06 3.04 10.22
CA ALA A 81 9.12 2.05 9.96
C ALA A 81 8.51 0.68 9.62
N ARG A 82 9.06 0.02 8.60
CA ARG A 82 8.56 -1.19 7.95
C ARG A 82 9.56 -2.35 8.02
N ALA A 83 10.85 -2.10 8.25
CA ALA A 83 11.87 -3.16 8.18
C ALA A 83 11.60 -4.32 9.14
N SER A 84 11.08 -4.05 10.35
CA SER A 84 10.69 -5.08 11.31
C SER A 84 9.49 -5.91 10.84
N SER A 85 8.42 -5.25 10.37
CA SER A 85 7.26 -5.94 9.79
C SER A 85 7.65 -6.80 8.58
N LEU A 86 8.55 -6.30 7.73
CA LEU A 86 9.07 -7.06 6.58
C LEU A 86 9.85 -8.30 7.04
N ALA A 87 10.70 -8.18 8.07
CA ALA A 87 11.43 -9.33 8.61
C ALA A 87 10.49 -10.41 9.15
N ALA A 88 9.47 -10.01 9.93
CA ALA A 88 8.46 -10.90 10.47
C ALA A 88 7.60 -11.57 9.38
N ASP A 89 7.23 -10.82 8.32
CA ASP A 89 6.50 -11.37 7.19
C ASP A 89 7.34 -12.39 6.41
N ILE A 90 8.62 -12.07 6.14
CA ILE A 90 9.53 -12.98 5.44
C ILE A 90 9.73 -14.27 6.25
N SER A 91 9.96 -14.18 7.56
CA SER A 91 10.16 -15.36 8.41
C SER A 91 8.91 -16.23 8.46
N PHE A 92 7.72 -15.63 8.55
CA PHE A 92 6.45 -16.33 8.49
C PHE A 92 6.25 -17.06 7.16
N LEU A 93 6.50 -16.38 6.03
CA LEU A 93 6.31 -16.97 4.70
C LEU A 93 7.28 -18.13 4.43
N LEU A 94 8.49 -18.06 4.96
CA LEU A 94 9.51 -19.11 4.91
C LEU A 94 9.32 -20.20 5.96
N ASN A 95 8.42 -20.01 6.93
CA ASN A 95 8.23 -20.89 8.09
C ASN A 95 9.54 -21.14 8.86
N VAL A 96 10.24 -20.07 9.20
CA VAL A 96 11.48 -20.08 10.00
C VAL A 96 11.41 -19.03 11.11
N GLU A 97 12.26 -19.17 12.12
CA GLU A 97 12.46 -18.13 13.13
C GLU A 97 12.95 -16.82 12.48
N GLU A 98 12.53 -15.67 13.01
CA GLU A 98 12.93 -14.36 12.47
C GLU A 98 14.45 -14.15 12.51
N SER A 99 15.15 -14.71 13.50
CA SER A 99 16.61 -14.67 13.55
C SER A 99 17.30 -15.48 12.44
N ALA A 100 16.59 -16.40 11.78
CA ALA A 100 17.14 -17.34 10.82
C ALA A 100 16.82 -17.02 9.35
N TRP A 101 15.89 -16.10 9.05
CA TRP A 101 15.43 -15.88 7.67
C TRP A 101 16.56 -15.43 6.72
N LYS A 102 17.54 -14.68 7.21
CA LYS A 102 18.73 -14.27 6.43
C LYS A 102 19.69 -15.42 6.11
N SER A 103 19.60 -16.54 6.83
CA SER A 103 20.37 -17.76 6.56
C SER A 103 19.61 -18.75 5.67
N HIS A 104 18.35 -18.47 5.35
CA HIS A 104 17.55 -19.33 4.49
C HIS A 104 18.14 -19.39 3.07
N PRO A 105 18.18 -20.57 2.40
CA PRO A 105 18.79 -20.71 1.08
C PRO A 105 18.27 -19.72 0.03
N MET A 106 16.99 -19.35 0.08
CA MET A 106 16.39 -18.35 -0.81
C MET A 106 17.03 -16.97 -0.66
N HIS A 107 17.28 -16.52 0.57
CA HIS A 107 17.95 -15.23 0.82
C HIS A 107 19.43 -15.30 0.46
N VAL A 108 20.11 -16.39 0.85
CA VAL A 108 21.52 -16.60 0.49
C VAL A 108 21.71 -16.57 -1.02
N ALA A 109 20.83 -17.21 -1.79
CA ALA A 109 20.85 -17.18 -3.26
C ALA A 109 20.60 -15.76 -3.81
N LEU A 110 19.60 -15.04 -3.28
CA LEU A 110 19.32 -13.65 -3.65
C LEU A 110 20.54 -12.75 -3.40
N MET A 111 21.27 -12.95 -2.31
CA MET A 111 22.41 -12.11 -1.96
C MET A 111 23.70 -12.51 -2.68
N ALA A 112 23.88 -13.80 -3.00
CA ALA A 112 25.00 -14.28 -3.80
C ALA A 112 24.98 -13.69 -5.22
N GLN A 113 23.78 -13.43 -5.76
CA GLN A 113 23.57 -12.76 -7.04
C GLN A 113 22.63 -11.58 -6.87
N ARG A 114 23.07 -10.60 -6.07
CA ARG A 114 22.25 -9.42 -5.76
C ARG A 114 21.77 -8.72 -7.05
N PRO A 115 20.45 -8.57 -7.25
CA PRO A 115 19.92 -7.87 -8.43
C PRO A 115 20.46 -6.44 -8.53
N ARG A 116 20.84 -6.02 -9.75
CA ARG A 116 21.44 -4.70 -10.00
C ARG A 116 20.54 -3.54 -9.57
N ASN A 117 19.23 -3.68 -9.79
CA ASN A 117 18.23 -2.72 -9.37
C ASN A 117 18.11 -2.60 -7.84
N LEU A 118 18.23 -3.70 -7.10
CA LEU A 118 18.32 -3.66 -5.64
C LEU A 118 19.58 -2.93 -5.19
N SER A 119 20.74 -3.27 -5.76
CA SER A 119 22.01 -2.60 -5.44
C SER A 119 21.92 -1.10 -5.71
N ALA A 120 21.44 -0.70 -6.89
CA ALA A 120 21.30 0.71 -7.27
C ALA A 120 20.42 1.51 -6.29
N TYR A 121 19.31 0.92 -5.83
CA TYR A 121 18.44 1.59 -4.86
C TYR A 121 19.13 1.74 -3.51
N VAL A 122 19.64 0.64 -2.94
CA VAL A 122 20.31 0.65 -1.63
C VAL A 122 21.52 1.59 -1.63
N GLU A 123 22.33 1.55 -2.68
CA GLU A 123 23.51 2.41 -2.84
C GLU A 123 23.12 3.89 -2.94
N ARG A 124 22.02 4.24 -3.64
CA ARG A 124 21.56 5.63 -3.71
C ARG A 124 21.15 6.16 -2.34
N ILE A 125 20.35 5.40 -1.59
CA ILE A 125 19.95 5.78 -0.23
C ILE A 125 21.18 5.95 0.68
N GLN A 126 22.11 4.99 0.63
CA GLN A 126 23.33 5.04 1.43
C GLN A 126 24.19 6.27 1.07
N ALA A 127 24.34 6.57 -0.21
CA ALA A 127 25.07 7.75 -0.68
C ALA A 127 24.45 9.06 -0.17
N LEU A 128 23.12 9.18 -0.15
CA LEU A 128 22.44 10.33 0.45
C LEU A 128 22.66 10.39 1.96
N GLY A 129 22.54 9.24 2.65
CA GLY A 129 22.77 9.13 4.09
C GLY A 129 24.21 9.45 4.52
N ASP A 130 25.18 9.31 3.63
CA ASP A 130 26.59 9.65 3.88
C ASP A 130 27.02 11.00 3.31
N SER A 131 26.12 11.69 2.59
CA SER A 131 26.38 13.02 2.05
C SER A 131 26.33 14.12 3.12
N SER A 132 26.85 15.30 2.77
CA SER A 132 26.79 16.48 3.63
C SER A 132 25.40 17.11 3.73
N ASP A 133 24.52 16.85 2.76
CA ASP A 133 23.12 17.30 2.76
C ASP A 133 22.18 16.09 2.62
N PRO A 134 21.65 15.57 3.74
CA PRO A 134 20.77 14.40 3.74
C PRO A 134 19.30 14.77 3.40
N ALA A 135 18.96 16.04 3.15
CA ALA A 135 17.59 16.45 2.87
C ALA A 135 16.88 15.63 1.77
N PRO A 136 17.55 15.20 0.68
CA PRO A 136 16.93 14.37 -0.35
C PRO A 136 16.45 12.99 0.13
N LEU A 137 16.86 12.50 1.31
CA LEU A 137 16.27 11.29 1.91
C LEU A 137 14.74 11.41 2.10
N LEU A 138 14.22 12.64 2.28
CA LEU A 138 12.79 12.89 2.38
C LEU A 138 12.03 12.40 1.13
N ALA A 139 12.66 12.49 -0.04
CA ALA A 139 12.08 12.04 -1.29
C ALA A 139 11.80 10.52 -1.27
N HIS A 140 12.73 9.71 -0.76
CA HIS A 140 12.54 8.27 -0.63
C HIS A 140 11.45 7.93 0.39
N SER A 141 11.42 8.61 1.54
CA SER A 141 10.34 8.49 2.53
C SER A 141 8.97 8.81 1.91
N TYR A 142 8.90 9.88 1.09
CA TYR A 142 7.70 10.27 0.37
C TYR A 142 7.23 9.17 -0.60
N VAL A 143 8.11 8.69 -1.47
CA VAL A 143 7.75 7.68 -2.48
C VAL A 143 7.32 6.36 -1.84
N ARG A 144 8.02 5.92 -0.78
CA ARG A 144 7.74 4.65 -0.11
C ARG A 144 6.52 4.75 0.81
N TYR A 145 6.59 5.56 1.88
CA TYR A 145 5.56 5.54 2.93
C TYR A 145 4.19 6.02 2.44
N LEU A 146 4.12 7.09 1.62
CA LEU A 146 2.82 7.52 1.09
C LEU A 146 2.24 6.54 0.07
N GLY A 147 3.10 5.83 -0.66
CA GLY A 147 2.69 4.72 -1.53
C GLY A 147 2.03 3.60 -0.73
N ASP A 148 2.69 3.16 0.34
CA ASP A 148 2.18 2.11 1.23
C ASP A 148 0.85 2.50 1.89
N LEU A 149 0.70 3.76 2.31
CA LEU A 149 -0.52 4.31 2.91
C LEU A 149 -1.67 4.55 1.91
N SER A 150 -1.41 4.46 0.60
CA SER A 150 -2.41 4.75 -0.44
C SER A 150 -2.99 3.48 -1.07
N GLY A 151 -2.21 2.40 -1.17
CA GLY A 151 -2.65 1.13 -1.75
C GLY A 151 -2.57 -0.08 -0.80
N GLY A 152 -1.93 0.06 0.36
CA GLY A 152 -1.54 -1.08 1.19
C GLY A 152 -2.69 -1.96 1.64
N GLN A 153 -3.87 -1.40 1.95
CA GLN A 153 -5.02 -2.22 2.40
C GLN A 153 -5.63 -3.07 1.28
N THR A 154 -5.69 -2.55 0.05
CA THR A 154 -6.12 -3.34 -1.10
C THR A 154 -5.12 -4.44 -1.40
N VAL A 155 -3.82 -4.13 -1.36
CA VAL A 155 -2.76 -5.12 -1.57
C VAL A 155 -2.80 -6.20 -0.48
N ARG A 156 -2.94 -5.79 0.79
CA ARG A 156 -3.10 -6.70 1.94
C ARG A 156 -4.20 -7.72 1.71
N HIS A 157 -5.40 -7.27 1.34
CA HIS A 157 -6.54 -8.15 1.10
C HIS A 157 -6.31 -9.11 -0.08
N VAL A 158 -5.77 -8.61 -1.19
CA VAL A 158 -5.45 -9.42 -2.37
C VAL A 158 -4.45 -10.52 -2.02
N LEU A 159 -3.37 -10.19 -1.31
CA LEU A 159 -2.32 -11.15 -0.97
C LEU A 159 -2.78 -12.16 0.07
N ALA A 160 -3.59 -11.73 1.05
CA ALA A 160 -4.19 -12.64 2.04
C ALA A 160 -4.98 -13.75 1.33
N LYS A 161 -5.82 -13.37 0.38
CA LYS A 161 -6.58 -14.32 -0.45
C LYS A 161 -5.70 -15.14 -1.38
N ALA A 162 -4.69 -14.54 -2.00
CA ALA A 162 -3.84 -15.21 -2.98
C ALA A 162 -2.97 -16.32 -2.36
N TYR A 163 -2.58 -16.15 -1.09
CA TYR A 163 -1.65 -17.02 -0.38
C TYR A 163 -2.25 -17.72 0.84
N ASP A 164 -3.57 -17.68 1.00
CA ASP A 164 -4.32 -18.32 2.09
C ASP A 164 -3.79 -17.90 3.48
N LEU A 165 -3.61 -16.58 3.66
CA LEU A 165 -3.12 -15.99 4.91
C LEU A 165 -4.29 -15.50 5.76
N ASP A 166 -4.18 -15.67 7.07
CA ASP A 166 -5.14 -15.11 8.00
C ASP A 166 -4.97 -13.58 8.12
N GLU A 167 -5.89 -12.85 7.50
CA GLU A 167 -5.90 -11.39 7.48
C GLU A 167 -6.03 -10.78 8.88
N ALA A 168 -6.67 -11.49 9.82
CA ALA A 168 -6.90 -11.03 11.20
C ALA A 168 -5.59 -11.04 12.01
N SER A 169 -4.80 -12.11 11.93
CA SER A 169 -3.45 -12.12 12.54
C SER A 169 -2.49 -11.15 11.87
N GLY A 170 -2.64 -10.94 10.55
CA GLY A 170 -1.74 -10.12 9.74
C GLY A 170 -0.39 -10.75 9.45
N SER A 171 -0.17 -12.01 9.82
CA SER A 171 1.12 -12.70 9.61
C SER A 171 1.40 -12.90 8.11
N GLY A 172 2.58 -12.49 7.64
CA GLY A 172 2.96 -12.55 6.22
C GLY A 172 2.49 -11.36 5.37
N ILE A 173 1.73 -10.43 5.97
CA ILE A 173 1.20 -9.20 5.34
C ILE A 173 1.21 -8.00 6.31
N SER A 174 1.95 -8.09 7.42
CA SER A 174 2.04 -7.07 8.45
C SER A 174 2.71 -5.78 7.96
N PHE A 175 3.55 -5.87 6.91
CA PHE A 175 4.12 -4.74 6.19
C PHE A 175 3.06 -3.71 5.76
N TYR A 176 1.90 -4.19 5.32
CA TYR A 176 0.79 -3.36 4.85
C TYR A 176 -0.10 -2.84 5.99
N GLY A 177 0.13 -3.27 7.23
CA GLY A 177 -0.57 -2.82 8.42
C GLY A 177 0.07 -1.57 9.02
N PHE A 178 -0.73 -0.55 9.30
CA PHE A 178 -0.29 0.64 10.05
C PHE A 178 -1.04 0.75 11.37
N LYS A 179 -0.41 1.44 12.33
CA LYS A 179 -1.00 1.78 13.61
C LYS A 179 -1.58 3.20 13.57
N GLU A 180 -2.47 3.52 14.50
CA GLU A 180 -2.98 4.89 14.65
C GLU A 180 -1.87 5.87 15.04
N LEU A 181 -2.04 7.16 14.73
CA LEU A 181 -1.01 8.18 14.99
C LEU A 181 -0.77 8.37 16.50
N ARG A 182 -1.78 8.11 17.32
CA ARG A 182 -1.78 8.37 18.77
C ARG A 182 -2.02 7.13 19.62
N SER A 183 -2.04 5.93 19.03
CA SER A 183 -2.28 4.68 19.76
C SER A 183 -1.61 3.50 19.07
N SER A 184 -1.57 2.34 19.74
CA SER A 184 -1.05 1.11 19.15
C SER A 184 -2.09 0.29 18.38
N ASN A 185 -3.33 0.80 18.25
CA ASN A 185 -4.41 0.12 17.54
C ASN A 185 -4.14 0.10 16.03
N ALA A 186 -4.77 -0.83 15.32
CA ALA A 186 -4.72 -0.86 13.87
C ALA A 186 -5.42 0.38 13.28
N ALA A 187 -4.77 1.04 12.31
CA ALA A 187 -5.29 2.24 11.68
C ALA A 187 -6.50 1.92 10.78
N SER A 188 -7.61 2.64 11.01
CA SER A 188 -8.74 2.68 10.09
C SER A 188 -8.39 3.46 8.81
N GLN A 189 -9.24 3.38 7.77
CA GLN A 189 -9.09 4.21 6.56
C GLN A 189 -9.07 5.71 6.86
N GLY A 190 -9.87 6.16 7.83
CA GLY A 190 -9.88 7.55 8.28
C GLY A 190 -8.55 7.96 8.91
N GLU A 191 -7.94 7.05 9.67
CA GLU A 191 -6.65 7.29 10.31
C GLU A 191 -5.49 7.28 9.29
N MET A 192 -5.52 6.39 8.30
CA MET A 192 -4.58 6.43 7.15
C MET A 192 -4.61 7.78 6.44
N LYS A 193 -5.79 8.39 6.28
CA LYS A 193 -5.91 9.73 5.70
C LYS A 193 -5.22 10.79 6.57
N ARG A 194 -5.43 10.76 7.88
CA ARG A 194 -4.79 11.68 8.84
C ARG A 194 -3.27 11.53 8.87
N ILE A 195 -2.76 10.30 8.82
CA ILE A 195 -1.31 10.03 8.74
C ILE A 195 -0.73 10.66 7.46
N LYS A 196 -1.39 10.50 6.32
CA LYS A 196 -0.96 11.11 5.05
C LYS A 196 -1.00 12.64 5.10
N GLU A 197 -1.98 13.23 5.79
CA GLU A 197 -2.07 14.68 5.99
C GLU A 197 -0.92 15.17 6.90
N TRP A 198 -0.71 14.54 8.04
CA TRP A 198 0.43 14.84 8.93
C TRP A 198 1.77 14.78 8.21
N PHE A 199 2.00 13.72 7.42
CA PHE A 199 3.24 13.57 6.67
C PHE A 199 3.42 14.68 5.61
N ARG A 200 2.34 15.08 4.92
CA ARG A 200 2.38 16.19 3.95
C ARG A 200 2.67 17.54 4.60
N GLU A 201 2.13 17.79 5.79
CA GLU A 201 2.48 19.00 6.55
C GLU A 201 3.95 18.98 6.97
N GLY A 202 4.49 17.83 7.38
CA GLY A 202 5.93 17.67 7.64
C GLY A 202 6.79 17.99 6.41
N ILE A 203 6.40 17.49 5.23
CA ILE A 203 7.06 17.85 3.96
C ILE A 203 7.00 19.37 3.71
N ASN A 204 5.85 20.01 3.96
CA ASN A 204 5.72 21.45 3.77
C ASN A 204 6.63 22.23 4.71
N THR A 205 6.77 21.80 5.97
CA THR A 205 7.74 22.35 6.92
C THR A 205 9.17 22.25 6.40
N ALA A 206 9.58 21.08 5.88
CA ALA A 206 10.90 20.91 5.27
C ALA A 206 11.10 21.85 4.06
N GLY A 207 10.04 22.07 3.27
CA GLY A 207 10.05 23.00 2.14
C GLY A 207 10.30 24.47 2.53
N ASN A 208 10.09 24.86 3.79
CA ASN A 208 10.35 26.23 4.25
C ASN A 208 11.85 26.54 4.42
N LEU A 209 12.73 25.55 4.30
CA LEU A 209 14.18 25.72 4.38
C LEU A 209 14.77 26.45 3.17
N GLY A 210 14.07 26.44 2.02
CA GLY A 210 14.46 27.24 0.86
C GLY A 210 14.20 26.56 -0.48
N VAL A 211 14.40 27.33 -1.56
CA VAL A 211 14.20 26.86 -2.94
C VAL A 211 15.17 25.72 -3.28
N GLU A 212 16.42 25.80 -2.82
CA GLU A 212 17.44 24.76 -3.07
C GLU A 212 17.03 23.41 -2.47
N THR A 213 16.56 23.40 -1.21
CA THR A 213 16.03 22.20 -0.55
C THR A 213 14.81 21.64 -1.28
N LYS A 214 13.88 22.49 -1.73
CA LYS A 214 12.73 22.02 -2.52
C LYS A 214 13.21 21.37 -3.83
N ALA A 215 14.13 22.02 -4.54
CA ALA A 215 14.64 21.55 -5.82
C ALA A 215 15.35 20.19 -5.68
N SER A 216 16.25 20.04 -4.71
CA SER A 216 16.99 18.78 -4.50
C SER A 216 16.06 17.62 -4.12
N ILE A 217 15.05 17.86 -3.29
CA ILE A 217 14.06 16.83 -2.90
C ILE A 217 13.15 16.45 -4.08
N ILE A 218 12.76 17.40 -4.93
CA ILE A 218 11.94 17.11 -6.12
C ILE A 218 12.72 16.31 -7.16
N GLU A 219 13.97 16.68 -7.43
CA GLU A 219 14.85 15.92 -8.31
C GLU A 219 15.04 14.50 -7.80
N GLU A 220 15.29 14.34 -6.50
CA GLU A 220 15.46 13.03 -5.90
C GLU A 220 14.17 12.21 -5.90
N ALA A 221 13.00 12.84 -5.81
CA ALA A 221 11.73 12.11 -5.85
C ALA A 221 11.52 11.41 -7.20
N ASN A 222 11.92 12.04 -8.30
CA ASN A 222 11.90 11.40 -9.62
C ASN A 222 12.88 10.22 -9.68
N THR A 223 14.11 10.40 -9.16
CA THR A 223 15.09 9.32 -9.03
C THR A 223 14.54 8.15 -8.20
N ALA A 224 13.89 8.43 -7.06
CA ALA A 224 13.28 7.44 -6.20
C ALA A 224 12.14 6.67 -6.88
N PHE A 225 11.34 7.34 -7.71
CA PHE A 225 10.31 6.69 -8.53
C PHE A 225 10.92 5.78 -9.61
N ASP A 226 11.98 6.22 -10.30
CA ASP A 226 12.66 5.41 -11.32
C ASP A 226 13.30 4.16 -10.70
N LEU A 227 13.98 4.31 -9.56
CA LEU A 227 14.53 3.19 -8.81
C LEU A 227 13.41 2.21 -8.38
N ASN A 228 12.27 2.75 -7.92
CA ASN A 228 11.11 1.94 -7.54
C ASN A 228 10.49 1.22 -8.74
N ALA A 229 10.35 1.88 -9.88
CA ALA A 229 9.87 1.28 -11.13
C ALA A 229 10.77 0.12 -11.57
N ASN A 230 12.09 0.32 -11.47
CA ASN A 230 13.08 -0.68 -11.83
C ASN A 230 13.03 -1.93 -10.92
N LEU A 231 12.57 -1.83 -9.66
CA LEU A 231 12.33 -3.02 -8.83
C LEU A 231 11.25 -3.93 -9.41
N PHE A 232 10.17 -3.34 -9.95
CA PHE A 232 9.08 -4.12 -10.55
C PHE A 232 9.49 -4.84 -11.84
N THR A 233 10.58 -4.42 -12.50
CA THR A 233 11.09 -5.12 -13.69
C THR A 233 11.70 -6.49 -13.38
N SER A 234 12.13 -6.72 -12.13
CA SER A 234 12.63 -8.02 -11.67
C SER A 234 11.53 -8.97 -11.26
N ILE A 235 10.28 -8.51 -11.19
CA ILE A 235 9.14 -9.36 -10.89
C ILE A 235 8.74 -10.07 -12.18
N THR A 236 9.24 -11.30 -12.35
CA THR A 236 8.83 -12.18 -13.43
C THR A 236 7.60 -12.98 -13.01
N GLY A 237 6.51 -12.88 -13.78
CA GLY A 237 5.35 -13.74 -13.59
C GLY A 237 5.65 -15.16 -14.05
N ASN A 238 6.17 -16.02 -13.17
CA ASN A 238 6.01 -17.44 -13.37
C ASN A 238 4.58 -17.79 -12.98
N SER A 239 3.71 -17.92 -13.99
CA SER A 239 2.36 -18.44 -13.85
C SER A 239 2.38 -19.66 -12.94
N ARG A 240 1.45 -19.72 -11.98
CA ARG A 240 1.21 -20.92 -11.15
C ARG A 240 1.36 -22.15 -12.03
N VAL A 241 2.26 -23.07 -11.66
CA VAL A 241 2.25 -24.43 -12.21
C VAL A 241 0.79 -24.86 -12.15
N ALA A 242 0.21 -25.15 -13.31
CA ALA A 242 -1.16 -25.61 -13.41
C ALA A 242 -1.25 -26.83 -12.49
N VAL A 243 -1.89 -26.66 -11.33
CA VAL A 243 -2.45 -27.77 -10.61
C VAL A 243 -3.44 -28.34 -11.61
N THR A 244 -3.08 -29.48 -12.20
CA THR A 244 -4.02 -30.35 -12.89
C THR A 244 -5.08 -30.68 -11.86
N HIS A 245 -6.15 -29.87 -11.85
CA HIS A 245 -7.39 -30.29 -11.24
C HIS A 245 -7.81 -31.51 -12.03
N ASP A 246 -7.69 -32.66 -11.39
CA ASP A 246 -8.37 -33.86 -11.82
C ASP A 246 -9.84 -33.47 -12.03
N ALA A 247 -10.31 -33.71 -13.25
CA ALA A 247 -11.63 -33.31 -13.67
C ALA A 247 -12.67 -34.12 -12.89
N THR A 248 -13.17 -33.53 -11.81
CA THR A 248 -14.49 -33.88 -11.26
C THR A 248 -15.35 -32.62 -11.24
N ASP A 249 -16.29 -32.59 -12.17
CA ASP A 249 -17.49 -31.78 -12.27
C ASP A 249 -17.87 -30.96 -11.02
N VAL A 250 -17.99 -29.62 -11.16
CA VAL A 250 -19.25 -28.88 -10.99
C VAL A 250 -19.16 -27.55 -11.75
N ASN A 251 -19.67 -27.53 -12.98
CA ASN A 251 -20.02 -26.28 -13.67
C ASN A 251 -21.38 -25.81 -13.16
N LYS A 252 -21.42 -24.85 -12.23
CA LYS A 252 -22.62 -24.03 -11.96
C LYS A 252 -22.29 -22.57 -12.23
N GLY A 253 -22.18 -22.24 -13.52
CA GLY A 253 -22.29 -20.85 -13.96
C GLY A 253 -23.72 -20.36 -13.75
N TYR A 254 -23.89 -19.17 -13.20
CA TYR A 254 -25.18 -18.50 -13.11
C TYR A 254 -25.73 -18.26 -14.52
N THR A 255 -27.03 -18.51 -14.71
CA THR A 255 -27.65 -18.25 -16.01
C THR A 255 -27.75 -16.74 -16.25
N LEU A 256 -27.76 -16.33 -17.53
CA LEU A 256 -27.93 -14.92 -17.91
C LEU A 256 -29.20 -14.32 -17.27
N SER A 257 -30.26 -15.13 -17.11
CA SER A 257 -31.48 -14.71 -16.42
C SER A 257 -31.25 -14.38 -14.95
N GLN A 258 -30.43 -15.15 -14.23
CA GLN A 258 -30.13 -14.86 -12.82
C GLN A 258 -29.34 -13.55 -12.66
N VAL A 259 -28.39 -13.31 -13.56
CA VAL A 259 -27.60 -12.06 -13.57
C VAL A 259 -28.50 -10.87 -13.89
N VAL A 260 -29.37 -10.99 -14.90
CA VAL A 260 -30.32 -9.95 -15.29
C VAL A 260 -31.33 -9.67 -14.17
N SER A 261 -31.84 -10.69 -13.48
CA SER A 261 -32.77 -10.52 -12.36
C SER A 261 -32.14 -9.76 -11.19
N VAL A 262 -30.88 -10.03 -10.85
CA VAL A 262 -30.17 -9.31 -9.78
C VAL A 262 -29.94 -7.85 -10.18
N ILE A 263 -29.49 -7.59 -11.41
CA ILE A 263 -29.29 -6.22 -11.90
C ILE A 263 -30.61 -5.45 -11.89
N LEU A 264 -31.72 -6.06 -12.34
CA LEU A 264 -33.04 -5.41 -12.32
C LEU A 264 -33.49 -5.08 -10.90
N ALA A 265 -33.30 -6.00 -9.95
CA ALA A 265 -33.64 -5.79 -8.55
C ALA A 265 -32.84 -4.65 -7.91
N VAL A 266 -31.53 -4.57 -8.19
CA VAL A 266 -30.65 -3.49 -7.70
C VAL A 266 -31.05 -2.14 -8.32
N CYS A 267 -31.35 -2.11 -9.62
CA CYS A 267 -31.81 -0.90 -10.30
C CYS A 267 -33.16 -0.40 -9.77
N ILE A 268 -34.10 -1.31 -9.48
CA ILE A 268 -35.40 -0.97 -8.88
C ILE A 268 -35.21 -0.47 -7.45
N ALA A 269 -34.38 -1.14 -6.63
CA ALA A 269 -34.08 -0.68 -5.28
C ALA A 269 -33.44 0.71 -5.26
N HIS A 270 -32.48 0.96 -6.16
CA HIS A 270 -31.84 2.27 -6.33
C HIS A 270 -32.84 3.33 -6.80
N PHE A 271 -33.71 3.02 -7.77
CA PHE A 271 -34.75 3.93 -8.25
C PHE A 271 -35.78 4.27 -7.15
N LEU A 272 -36.20 3.29 -6.36
CA LEU A 272 -37.13 3.49 -5.24
C LEU A 272 -36.51 4.32 -4.10
N LEU A 273 -35.21 4.16 -3.83
CA LEU A 273 -34.50 4.96 -2.83
C LEU A 273 -34.31 6.41 -3.28
N VAL A 274 -33.98 6.62 -4.57
CA VAL A 274 -33.68 7.95 -5.13
C VAL A 274 -34.95 8.73 -5.47
N VAL A 275 -35.96 8.10 -6.07
CA VAL A 275 -37.20 8.76 -6.50
C VAL A 275 -38.30 8.70 -5.42
N GLY A 276 -38.30 7.67 -4.56
CA GLY A 276 -39.27 7.51 -3.46
C GLY A 276 -39.04 8.43 -2.25
N GLY A 277 -37.98 9.26 -2.28
CA GLY A 277 -37.71 10.27 -1.27
C GLY A 277 -37.28 9.70 0.09
N PHE A 278 -36.43 8.66 0.08
CA PHE A 278 -35.86 8.04 1.28
C PHE A 278 -34.58 8.75 1.81
N THR A 279 -34.39 10.02 1.45
CA THR A 279 -33.26 10.83 1.92
C THR A 279 -33.75 12.00 2.78
N GLY A 280 -33.15 12.18 3.96
CA GLY A 280 -33.52 13.21 4.94
C GLY A 280 -34.48 12.69 6.03
N SER A 281 -34.92 13.58 6.93
CA SER A 281 -35.74 13.21 8.12
C SER A 281 -37.07 12.51 7.79
N ARG A 282 -37.62 12.75 6.59
CA ARG A 282 -38.81 12.04 6.08
C ARG A 282 -38.54 10.58 5.66
N GLY A 283 -37.31 10.25 5.26
CA GLY A 283 -36.93 8.88 4.89
C GLY A 283 -36.82 7.96 6.11
N TYR A 284 -36.34 8.48 7.23
CA TYR A 284 -36.23 7.75 8.49
C TYR A 284 -37.61 7.37 9.06
N GLN A 285 -38.59 8.28 8.99
CA GLN A 285 -39.96 7.98 9.43
C GLN A 285 -40.62 6.87 8.59
N LYS A 286 -40.43 6.88 7.27
CA LYS A 286 -40.93 5.81 6.39
C LYS A 286 -40.28 4.46 6.64
N LEU A 287 -39.01 4.45 7.08
CA LEU A 287 -38.29 3.22 7.41
C LEU A 287 -38.82 2.59 8.70
N ILE A 288 -39.13 3.43 9.70
CA ILE A 288 -39.80 3.00 10.94
C ILE A 288 -41.21 2.47 10.64
N GLU A 289 -41.99 3.12 9.78
CA GLU A 289 -43.31 2.62 9.39
C GLU A 289 -43.24 1.26 8.67
N LEU A 290 -42.23 1.05 7.83
CA LEU A 290 -41.98 -0.23 7.16
C LEU A 290 -41.60 -1.33 8.15
N GLU A 291 -40.74 -1.02 9.12
CA GLU A 291 -40.34 -1.95 10.18
C GLU A 291 -41.52 -2.33 11.09
N HIS A 292 -42.40 -1.36 11.36
CA HIS A 292 -43.64 -1.57 12.12
C HIS A 292 -44.67 -2.42 11.34
N TRP A 293 -44.73 -2.26 10.02
CA TRP A 293 -45.55 -3.09 9.13
C TRP A 293 -45.02 -4.53 9.04
N PHE A 294 -43.70 -4.72 8.94
CA PHE A 294 -43.09 -6.05 8.91
C PHE A 294 -43.30 -6.82 10.22
N THR A 295 -43.15 -6.15 11.36
CA THR A 295 -43.38 -6.76 12.68
C THR A 295 -44.86 -7.13 12.90
N THR A 296 -45.81 -6.32 12.40
CA THR A 296 -47.24 -6.67 12.44
C THR A 296 -47.63 -7.78 11.45
N LEU A 297 -46.98 -7.86 10.29
CA LEU A 297 -47.18 -8.94 9.33
C LEU A 297 -46.65 -10.28 9.86
N TRP A 298 -45.49 -10.26 10.52
CA TRP A 298 -44.89 -11.43 11.17
C TRP A 298 -45.73 -11.94 12.34
N ALA A 299 -46.27 -11.03 13.16
CA ALA A 299 -47.17 -11.38 14.27
C ALA A 299 -48.50 -12.00 13.79
N ARG A 300 -48.99 -11.66 12.60
CA ARG A 300 -50.20 -12.26 12.00
C ARG A 300 -49.99 -13.65 11.39
N TYR A 301 -48.74 -14.05 11.14
CA TYR A 301 -48.41 -15.33 10.52
C TYR A 301 -47.89 -16.37 11.53
N HIS A 302 -47.51 -15.95 12.73
CA HIS A 302 -46.92 -16.80 13.77
C HIS A 302 -47.59 -16.70 15.15
N GLY A 303 -48.80 -16.15 15.23
CA GLY A 303 -49.70 -16.22 16.39
C GLY A 303 -51.03 -16.83 15.98
#